data_AF-A0A2K8UJD0-F1
#
_entry.id   AF-A0A2K8UJD0-F1
#
_cell.length_a   1.000
_cell.length_b   1.000
_cell.length_c   1.000
_cell.angle_alpha   90.00
_cell.angle_beta   90.00
_cell.angle_gamma   90.00
#
_symmetry.space_group_name_H-M   'P 1'
#
loop_
_entity.id
_entity.type
_entity.pdbx_description
1 polymer ?
#
loop_
_entity_poly.entity_id
_entity_poly.type
_entity_poly.pdbx_seq_one_letter_code
_entity_poly.pdbx_strand_id
1 'polypeptide(L)' 'MLFLFGAVAMAAEDEAALKAQMHKDCAPLFAPGGACADLAKGTRKCTRMNLAKGGAACADFEKAHKDFFDAGMKDEMIKK' A
#
# COMPACT_ATOMS: atom_id res chain seq x y z
N MET A 1 13.29 -17.66 -33.09
CA MET A 1 11.96 -17.66 -32.44
C MET A 1 12.20 -17.58 -30.94
N LEU A 2 12.07 -16.39 -30.34
CA LEU A 2 10.83 -15.89 -29.71
C LEU A 2 10.25 -16.88 -28.70
N PHE A 3 10.53 -16.67 -27.40
CA PHE A 3 9.54 -16.80 -26.34
C PHE A 3 9.84 -15.77 -25.24
N LEU A 4 9.53 -14.53 -25.60
CA LEU A 4 9.36 -13.39 -24.69
C LEU A 4 7.96 -13.52 -24.04
N PHE A 5 7.77 -14.47 -23.12
CA PHE A 5 6.48 -14.63 -22.43
C PHE A 5 6.71 -14.98 -20.97
N GLY A 6 6.57 -14.01 -20.07
CA GLY A 6 6.60 -14.28 -18.63
C GLY A 6 6.53 -13.07 -17.70
N ALA A 7 6.84 -11.86 -18.17
CA ALA A 7 7.01 -10.68 -17.30
C ALA A 7 5.72 -10.09 -16.69
N VAL A 8 4.54 -10.66 -16.95
CA VAL A 8 3.24 -10.08 -16.53
C VAL A 8 2.67 -10.71 -15.25
N ALA A 9 3.14 -11.89 -14.82
CA ALA A 9 2.62 -12.54 -13.61
C ALA A 9 3.18 -11.94 -12.30
N MET A 10 4.45 -11.53 -12.28
CA MET A 10 5.11 -11.06 -11.05
C MET A 10 4.61 -9.68 -10.56
N ALA A 11 4.14 -8.81 -11.46
CA ALA A 11 3.74 -7.45 -11.09
C ALA A 11 2.50 -7.39 -10.17
N ALA A 12 1.54 -8.30 -10.35
CA ALA A 12 0.33 -8.36 -9.51
C ALA A 12 0.57 -9.08 -8.17
N GLU A 13 1.46 -10.08 -8.17
CA GLU A 13 1.86 -10.79 -6.95
C GLU A 13 2.66 -9.87 -6.01
N ASP A 14 3.54 -9.04 -6.57
CA ASP A 14 4.27 -8.00 -5.83
C ASP A 14 3.33 -6.95 -5.20
N GLU A 15 2.30 -6.47 -5.91
CA GLU A 15 1.36 -5.49 -5.34
C GLU A 15 0.56 -6.04 -4.16
N ALA A 16 0.14 -7.32 -4.21
CA ALA A 16 -0.56 -7.95 -3.11
C ALA A 16 0.34 -8.13 -1.88
N ALA A 17 1.61 -8.53 -2.11
CA ALA A 17 2.61 -8.66 -1.06
C ALA A 17 2.94 -7.30 -0.42
N LEU A 18 3.13 -6.25 -1.22
CA LEU A 18 3.38 -4.88 -0.75
C LEU A 18 2.18 -4.32 0.02
N LYS A 19 0.94 -4.60 -0.40
CA LYS A 19 -0.25 -4.25 0.39
C LYS A 19 -0.26 -4.98 1.74
N ALA A 20 0.02 -6.28 1.75
CA ALA A 20 0.06 -7.04 3.00
C ALA A 20 1.15 -6.52 3.95
N GLN A 21 2.33 -6.16 3.42
CA GLN A 21 3.42 -5.58 4.20
C GLN A 21 3.06 -4.17 4.71
N MET A 22 2.44 -3.33 3.88
CA MET A 22 1.89 -2.04 4.30
C MET A 22 0.91 -2.20 5.47
N HIS A 23 0.00 -3.17 5.42
CA HIS A 23 -0.95 -3.41 6.51
C HIS A 23 -0.27 -3.84 7.82
N LYS A 24 0.92 -4.46 7.75
CA LYS A 24 1.74 -4.82 8.91
C LYS A 24 2.53 -3.62 9.43
N ASP A 25 3.31 -2.97 8.57
CA ASP A 25 4.23 -1.89 8.97
C ASP A 25 3.48 -0.59 9.33
N CYS A 26 2.31 -0.39 8.74
CA CYS A 26 1.40 0.72 9.03
C CYS A 26 0.19 0.27 9.87
N ALA A 27 0.30 -0.81 10.64
CA ALA A 27 -0.78 -1.36 11.47
C ALA A 27 -1.55 -0.30 12.30
N PRO A 28 -0.92 0.72 12.91
CA PRO A 28 -1.65 1.77 13.65
C PRO A 28 -2.69 2.52 12.82
N LEU A 29 -2.48 2.65 11.49
CA LEU A 29 -3.43 3.30 10.59
C LEU A 29 -4.63 2.43 10.28
N PHE A 30 -4.47 1.11 10.32
CA PHE A 30 -5.48 0.13 9.95
C PHE A 30 -6.18 -0.51 11.15
N ALA A 31 -5.69 -0.28 12.36
CA ALA A 31 -6.34 -0.69 13.59
C ALA A 31 -7.76 -0.07 13.69
N PRO A 32 -8.70 -0.70 14.42
CA PRO A 32 -10.04 -0.14 14.62
C PRO A 32 -9.99 1.31 15.15
N GLY A 33 -10.69 2.24 14.48
CA GLY A 33 -10.65 3.68 14.77
C GLY A 33 -9.42 4.41 14.24
N GLY A 34 -8.49 3.71 13.58
CA GLY A 34 -7.36 4.28 12.86
C GLY A 34 -7.80 5.02 11.58
N ALA A 35 -6.92 5.89 11.07
CA ALA A 35 -7.24 6.79 9.96
C ALA A 35 -7.64 6.06 8.66
N CYS A 36 -7.22 4.80 8.49
CA CYS A 36 -7.43 3.97 7.31
C CYS A 36 -8.18 2.66 7.61
N ALA A 37 -8.81 2.54 8.79
CA ALA A 37 -9.47 1.31 9.25
C ALA A 37 -10.68 0.91 8.36
N ASP A 38 -11.48 1.88 7.96
CA ASP A 38 -12.77 1.69 7.31
C ASP A 38 -12.73 1.91 5.78
N LEU A 39 -11.64 1.49 5.13
CA LEU A 39 -11.47 1.66 3.68
C LEU A 39 -11.64 0.36 2.91
N ALA A 40 -12.57 0.36 1.95
CA ALA A 40 -12.74 -0.70 0.95
C ALA A 40 -11.71 -0.56 -0.18
N LYS A 41 -11.32 0.67 -0.55
CA LYS A 41 -10.27 0.98 -1.53
C LYS A 41 -9.49 2.24 -1.12
N GLY A 42 -8.31 2.42 -1.72
CA GLY A 42 -7.47 3.61 -1.48
C GLY A 42 -6.61 3.56 -0.21
N THR A 43 -6.33 2.36 0.31
CA THR A 43 -5.51 2.18 1.51
C THR A 43 -4.11 2.75 1.36
N ARG A 44 -3.47 2.61 0.19
CA ARG A 44 -2.14 3.19 -0.11
C ARG A 44 -2.13 4.71 0.04
N LYS A 45 -3.11 5.37 -0.57
CA LYS A 45 -3.30 6.83 -0.48
C LYS A 45 -3.52 7.27 0.95
N CYS A 46 -4.43 6.59 1.65
CA CYS A 46 -4.71 6.91 3.05
C CYS A 46 -3.48 6.74 3.94
N THR A 47 -2.74 5.65 3.78
CA THR A 47 -1.49 5.39 4.51
C THR A 47 -0.51 6.53 4.31
N ARG A 48 -0.30 6.93 3.05
CA ARG A 48 0.62 8.02 2.72
C ARG A 48 0.19 9.38 3.29
N MET A 49 -1.11 9.68 3.26
CA MET A 49 -1.65 10.90 3.87
C MET A 49 -1.54 10.91 5.40
N ASN A 50 -1.37 9.74 6.03
CA ASN A 50 -1.33 9.59 7.48
C ASN A 50 -0.02 8.97 8.00
N LEU A 51 1.09 9.03 7.24
CA LEU A 51 2.37 8.42 7.63
C LEU A 51 2.82 8.81 9.04
N ALA A 52 2.59 10.07 9.44
CA ALA A 52 2.91 10.57 10.78
C ALA A 52 2.20 9.79 11.92
N LYS A 53 1.05 9.17 11.63
CA LYS A 53 0.29 8.32 12.56
C LYS A 53 0.62 6.84 12.43
N GLY A 54 1.39 6.45 11.41
CA GLY A 54 1.75 5.05 11.12
C GLY A 54 2.99 4.55 11.86
N GLY A 55 3.78 5.46 12.45
CA GLY A 55 5.03 5.12 13.14
C GLY A 55 6.24 4.99 12.21
N ALA A 56 7.40 4.71 12.81
CA ALA A 56 8.68 4.68 12.09
C ALA A 56 8.71 3.59 10.99
N ALA A 57 8.23 2.38 11.30
CA ALA A 57 8.19 1.28 10.33
C ALA A 57 7.37 1.63 9.08
N CYS A 58 6.22 2.30 9.25
CA CYS A 58 5.40 2.75 8.13
C CYS A 58 6.11 3.82 7.28
N ALA A 59 6.82 4.75 7.92
CA ALA A 59 7.59 5.78 7.21
C ALA A 59 8.79 5.19 6.45
N ASP A 60 9.45 4.18 7.01
CA ASP A 60 10.56 3.49 6.35
C ASP A 60 10.07 2.60 5.21
N PHE A 61 8.92 1.93 5.38
CA PHE A 61 8.24 1.20 4.32
C PHE A 61 7.82 2.12 3.15
N GLU A 62 7.31 3.33 3.44
CA GLU A 62 6.97 4.29 2.39
C GLU A 62 8.19 4.76 1.60
N LYS A 63 9.30 5.04 2.28
CA LYS A 63 10.56 5.40 1.61
C LYS A 63 11.10 4.26 0.75
N ALA A 64 11.05 3.03 1.26
CA ALA A 64 11.54 1.84 0.56
C ALA A 64 10.69 1.49 -0.68
N HIS A 65 9.40 1.81 -0.64
CA HIS A 65 8.44 1.47 -1.69
C HIS A 65 7.71 2.71 -2.23
N LYS A 66 8.43 3.80 -2.44
CA LYS A 66 7.85 5.09 -2.84
C LYS A 66 7.01 4.99 -4.11
N ASP A 67 7.43 4.19 -5.10
CA ASP A 67 6.70 4.00 -6.35
C ASP A 67 5.34 3.32 -6.16
N PHE A 68 5.25 2.37 -5.22
CA PHE A 68 4.01 1.71 -4.85
C PHE A 68 2.99 2.70 -4.25
N PHE A 69 3.48 3.62 -3.42
CA PHE A 69 2.65 4.68 -2.84
C PHE A 69 2.32 5.78 -3.84
N ASP A 70 3.26 6.19 -4.70
CA ASP A 70 3.05 7.15 -5.79
C ASP A 70 1.95 6.67 -6.75
N ALA A 71 2.01 5.39 -7.15
CA ALA A 71 0.96 4.75 -7.95
C ALA A 71 -0.40 4.77 -7.22
N GLY A 72 -0.38 4.47 -5.92
CA GLY A 72 -1.56 4.48 -5.06
C GLY A 72 -2.17 5.84 -4.78
N MET A 73 -1.48 6.97 -5.00
CA MET A 73 -2.04 8.31 -4.80
C MET A 73 -3.21 8.62 -5.74
N LYS A 74 -3.30 7.90 -6.86
CA LYS A 74 -4.42 7.96 -7.81
C LYS A 74 -5.61 7.10 -7.39
N ASP A 75 -5.46 6.24 -6.39
CA ASP A 75 -6.54 5.38 -5.92
C ASP A 75 -7.67 6.22 -5.31
N GLU A 76 -8.90 5.90 -5.69
CA GLU A 76 -10.09 6.44 -5.02
C GLU A 76 -10.22 5.84 -3.61
N MET A 77 -10.40 6.72 -2.62
CA MET A 77 -10.67 6.30 -1.24
C MET A 77 -12.17 6.03 -1.11
N ILE A 78 -12.51 4.75 -1.01
CA ILE A 78 -13.90 4.30 -0.84
C ILE A 78 -13.97 3.64 0.53
N LYS A 79 -14.95 4.04 1.34
CA LYS A 79 -15.18 3.45 2.66
C LYS A 79 -15.91 2.11 2.56
N LYS A 80 -15.73 1.25 3.56
CA LYS A 80 -16.50 0.00 3.70
C LYS A 80 -17.93 0.26 4.13
#